data_AF-A0A956MSA4-F1
#
_entry.id   AF-A0A956MSA4-F1
#
_cell.length_a   1.000
_cell.length_b   1.000
_cell.length_c   1.000
_cell.angle_alpha   90.00
_cell.angle_beta   90.00
_cell.angle_gamma   90.00
#
_symmetry.space_group_name_H-M   'P 1'
#
loop_
_entity.id
_entity.type
_entity.pdbx_description
1 polymer ?
#
loop_
_entity_poly.entity_id
_entity_poly.type
_entity_poly.pdbx_seq_one_letter_code
_entity_poly.pdbx_strand_id
1 'polypeptide(L)'
;MVMKYLQLEPESNLPDISSMKPFRTVVIVDDKPTSEWQAKVSEWLVRSGCLYMMAWGKDCSSWDDSVDSANLEEFNFGDIPEDKFVMTTWHEKDSLSETFWFSKHNAFHPAVKLQNTVILHISRNNREKELLAGYAGA
;
A
#
# COMPACT_ATOMS: atom_id res chain seq x y z
N MET A 1 -7.88 6.95 14.38
CA MET A 1 -6.87 6.46 13.43
C MET A 1 -6.55 5.04 13.84
N VAL A 2 -6.83 4.07 12.98
CA VAL A 2 -6.46 2.67 13.22
C VAL A 2 -5.26 2.37 12.33
N MET A 3 -4.19 1.88 12.94
CA MET A 3 -3.00 1.43 12.21
C MET A 3 -2.90 -0.09 12.35
N LYS A 4 -2.69 -0.78 11.22
CA LYS A 4 -2.50 -2.23 11.18
C LYS A 4 -1.18 -2.55 10.50
N TYR A 5 -0.32 -3.30 11.17
CA TYR A 5 0.80 -3.96 10.52
C TYR A 5 0.33 -5.29 9.91
N LEU A 6 0.79 -5.58 8.70
CA LEU A 6 0.57 -6.85 8.03
C LEU A 6 1.86 -7.29 7.36
N GLN A 7 2.42 -8.40 7.80
CA GLN A 7 3.49 -9.08 7.08
C GLN A 7 2.88 -10.03 6.05
N LEU A 8 3.39 -9.98 4.82
CA LEU A 8 3.20 -11.02 3.82
C LEU A 8 4.57 -11.56 3.42
N GLU A 9 4.71 -12.87 3.44
CA GLU A 9 5.83 -13.49 2.74
C GLU A 9 5.53 -13.46 1.24
N PRO A 10 6.54 -13.30 0.36
CA PRO A 10 6.36 -13.49 -1.06
C PRO A 10 5.63 -14.81 -1.33
N GLU A 11 4.65 -14.76 -2.23
CA GLU A 11 3.88 -15.91 -2.72
C GLU A 11 2.92 -16.52 -1.67
N SER A 12 2.77 -15.87 -0.51
CA SER A 12 1.81 -16.28 0.52
C SER A 12 0.37 -15.93 0.16
N ASN A 13 -0.57 -16.49 0.94
CA ASN A 13 -1.99 -16.19 0.83
C ASN A 13 -2.30 -14.77 1.33
N LEU A 14 -3.23 -14.09 0.66
CA LEU A 14 -3.65 -12.74 0.99
C LEU A 14 -4.81 -12.78 2.01
N PRO A 15 -4.67 -12.17 3.20
CA PRO A 15 -5.73 -12.17 4.20
C PRO A 15 -6.81 -11.12 3.88
N ASP A 16 -7.99 -11.26 4.50
CA ASP A 16 -9.00 -10.21 4.45
C ASP A 16 -8.58 -9.00 5.30
N ILE A 17 -8.55 -7.83 4.66
CA ILE A 17 -8.31 -6.53 5.29
C ILE A 17 -9.41 -5.52 5.01
N SER A 18 -10.57 -5.96 4.50
CA SER A 18 -11.72 -5.11 4.15
C SER A 18 -12.24 -4.27 5.32
N SER A 19 -12.03 -4.74 6.57
CA SER A 19 -12.33 -3.98 7.79
C SER A 19 -11.54 -2.67 7.94
N MET A 20 -10.46 -2.50 7.18
CA MET A 20 -9.67 -1.26 7.14
C MET A 20 -10.24 -0.23 6.15
N LYS A 21 -11.18 -0.58 5.28
CA LYS A 21 -11.71 0.33 4.25
C LYS A 21 -12.39 1.57 4.86
N PRO A 22 -12.19 2.77 4.28
CA PRO A 22 -11.14 3.13 3.33
C PRO A 22 -9.80 3.34 4.04
N PHE A 23 -8.70 2.93 3.40
CA PHE A 23 -7.36 3.09 3.97
C PHE A 23 -6.34 3.60 2.96
N ARG A 24 -5.25 4.12 3.51
CA ARG A 24 -3.97 4.24 2.81
C ARG A 24 -3.04 3.13 3.25
N THR A 25 -2.12 2.74 2.38
CA THR A 25 -1.11 1.72 2.69
C THR A 25 0.29 2.21 2.37
N VAL A 26 1.25 1.85 3.21
CA VAL A 26 2.68 1.89 2.87
C VAL A 26 3.11 0.46 2.59
N VAL A 27 3.47 0.17 1.35
CA VAL A 27 4.03 -1.11 0.91
C VAL A 27 5.54 -1.05 1.05
N ILE A 28 6.08 -1.89 1.93
CA ILE A 28 7.51 -2.00 2.24
C ILE A 28 8.01 -3.30 1.64
N VAL A 29 8.86 -3.20 0.63
CA VAL A 29 9.36 -4.34 -0.14
C VAL A 29 10.79 -4.67 0.30
N ASP A 30 10.91 -5.55 1.30
CA ASP A 30 12.21 -6.07 1.76
C ASP A 30 12.61 -7.31 0.97
N ASP A 31 11.65 -8.15 0.56
CA ASP A 31 11.85 -9.31 -0.31
C ASP A 31 11.09 -9.15 -1.62
N LYS A 32 11.78 -9.38 -2.74
CA LYS A 32 11.20 -9.26 -4.08
C LYS A 32 10.25 -10.43 -4.35
N PRO A 33 8.95 -10.18 -4.62
CA PRO A 33 8.04 -11.21 -5.10
C PRO A 33 8.15 -11.42 -6.61
N THR A 34 7.41 -12.40 -7.14
CA THR A 34 7.20 -12.49 -8.59
C THR A 34 6.23 -11.41 -9.07
N SER A 35 6.31 -11.04 -10.36
CA SER A 35 5.40 -10.07 -10.98
C SER A 35 3.94 -10.53 -10.91
N GLU A 36 3.68 -11.84 -11.03
CA GLU A 36 2.32 -12.39 -10.93
C GLU A 36 1.76 -12.25 -9.51
N TRP A 37 2.59 -12.42 -8.47
CA TRP A 37 2.14 -12.25 -7.10
C TRP A 37 1.97 -10.76 -6.75
N GLN A 38 2.85 -9.90 -7.23
CA GLN A 38 2.68 -8.44 -7.12
C GLN A 38 1.36 -7.97 -7.74
N ALA A 39 1.02 -8.42 -8.96
CA ALA A 39 -0.27 -8.11 -9.59
C ALA A 39 -1.46 -8.55 -8.72
N LYS A 40 -1.41 -9.76 -8.15
CA LYS A 40 -2.44 -10.24 -7.23
C LYS A 40 -2.56 -9.39 -5.97
N VAL A 41 -1.45 -8.93 -5.40
CA VAL A 41 -1.47 -8.01 -4.24
C VAL A 41 -2.08 -6.67 -4.63
N SER A 42 -1.76 -6.14 -5.81
CA SER A 42 -2.31 -4.89 -6.32
C SER A 42 -3.83 -4.97 -6.50
N GLU A 43 -4.35 -6.02 -7.15
CA GLU A 43 -5.79 -6.29 -7.24
C GLU A 43 -6.44 -6.40 -5.85
N TRP A 44 -5.80 -7.13 -4.94
CA TRP A 44 -6.27 -7.31 -3.58
C TRP A 44 -6.33 -5.99 -2.80
N LEU A 45 -5.35 -5.10 -2.95
CA LEU A 45 -5.34 -3.77 -2.31
C LEU A 45 -6.52 -2.92 -2.82
N VAL A 46 -6.72 -2.85 -4.14
CA VAL A 46 -7.83 -2.11 -4.76
C VAL A 46 -9.17 -2.63 -4.25
N ARG A 47 -9.41 -3.94 -4.36
CA ARG A 47 -10.68 -4.57 -3.95
C ARG A 47 -10.93 -4.48 -2.44
N SER A 48 -9.87 -4.47 -1.64
CA SER A 48 -9.97 -4.29 -0.19
C SER A 48 -10.30 -2.86 0.22
N GLY A 49 -10.24 -1.89 -0.69
CA GLY A 49 -10.58 -0.48 -0.43
C GLY A 49 -9.39 0.40 -0.04
N CYS A 50 -8.20 0.07 -0.54
CA CYS A 50 -7.09 1.02 -0.59
C CYS A 50 -7.48 2.19 -1.50
N LEU A 51 -7.19 3.42 -1.08
CA LEU A 51 -7.36 4.63 -1.90
C LEU A 51 -6.10 5.49 -1.99
N TYR A 52 -5.02 5.07 -1.32
CA TYR A 52 -3.71 5.67 -1.46
C TYR A 52 -2.63 4.63 -1.16
N MET A 53 -1.85 4.24 -2.16
CA MET A 53 -0.74 3.32 -2.02
C MET A 53 0.59 4.07 -2.15
N MET A 54 1.46 3.91 -1.17
CA MET A 54 2.83 4.41 -1.18
C MET A 54 3.79 3.23 -1.17
N ALA A 55 4.73 3.15 -2.10
CA ALA A 55 5.70 2.07 -2.17
C ALA A 55 7.11 2.52 -1.72
N TRP A 56 7.79 1.68 -0.96
CA TRP A 56 9.18 1.87 -0.53
C TRP A 56 9.95 0.55 -0.52
N GLY A 57 11.26 0.60 -0.75
CA GLY A 57 12.14 -0.57 -0.72
C GLY A 57 12.54 -1.05 -2.11
N LYS A 58 12.82 -2.35 -2.23
CA LYS A 58 13.36 -2.96 -3.46
C LYS A 58 12.36 -2.85 -4.61
N ASP A 59 12.82 -2.32 -5.75
CA ASP A 59 12.03 -2.19 -6.99
C ASP A 59 10.64 -1.54 -6.75
N CYS A 60 10.54 -0.62 -5.80
CA CYS A 60 9.25 -0.10 -5.33
C CYS A 60 8.48 0.70 -6.38
N SER A 61 9.15 1.28 -7.38
CA SER A 61 8.50 1.98 -8.51
C SER A 61 7.76 1.06 -9.48
N SER A 62 7.74 -0.25 -9.25
CA SER A 62 6.90 -1.16 -10.02
C SER A 62 5.48 -1.29 -9.42
N TRP A 63 5.30 -0.84 -8.18
CA TRP A 63 4.06 -1.03 -7.43
C TRP A 63 2.99 -0.03 -7.80
N ASP A 64 3.36 1.21 -8.11
CA ASP A 64 2.45 2.24 -8.63
C ASP A 64 1.88 1.81 -9.99
N ASP A 65 2.72 1.43 -10.96
CA ASP A 65 2.27 0.88 -12.24
C ASP A 65 1.30 -0.32 -12.06
N SER A 66 1.64 -1.23 -11.14
CA SER A 66 0.84 -2.44 -10.88
C SER A 66 -0.51 -2.12 -10.22
N VAL A 67 -0.56 -1.17 -9.29
CA VAL A 67 -1.79 -0.75 -8.60
C VAL A 67 -2.67 0.10 -9.52
N ASP A 68 -2.08 0.97 -10.34
CA ASP A 68 -2.80 1.75 -11.34
C ASP A 68 -3.47 0.81 -12.36
N SER A 69 -2.74 -0.21 -12.84
CA SER A 69 -3.29 -1.23 -13.73
C SER A 69 -4.45 -1.99 -13.08
N ALA A 70 -4.29 -2.43 -11.82
CA ALA A 70 -5.34 -3.11 -11.09
C ALA A 70 -6.57 -2.21 -10.84
N ASN A 71 -6.37 -0.91 -10.62
CA ASN A 71 -7.47 0.03 -10.45
C ASN A 71 -8.24 0.21 -11.76
N LEU A 72 -7.56 0.32 -12.90
CA LEU A 72 -8.19 0.38 -14.23
C LEU A 72 -8.97 -0.90 -14.54
N GLU A 73 -8.36 -2.07 -14.30
CA GLU A 73 -8.97 -3.37 -14.55
C GLU A 73 -10.28 -3.59 -13.76
N GLU A 74 -10.32 -3.17 -12.49
CA GLU A 74 -11.53 -3.26 -11.65
C GLU A 74 -12.73 -2.51 -12.25
N PHE A 75 -12.47 -1.45 -13.03
CA PHE A 75 -13.50 -0.67 -13.74
C PHE A 75 -13.56 -0.98 -15.24
N ASN A 76 -13.00 -2.11 -15.68
CA ASN A 76 -12.93 -2.53 -17.09
C ASN A 76 -12.33 -1.45 -18.02
N PHE A 77 -11.32 -0.72 -17.53
CA PHE A 77 -10.67 0.41 -18.24
C PHE A 77 -11.64 1.55 -18.61
N GLY A 78 -12.80 1.65 -17.94
CA GLY A 78 -13.72 2.76 -18.05
C GLY A 78 -13.43 3.88 -17.03
N ASP A 79 -14.36 4.82 -16.91
CA ASP A 79 -14.25 5.92 -15.94
C ASP A 79 -14.27 5.38 -14.50
N ILE A 80 -13.25 5.77 -13.73
CA ILE A 80 -13.15 5.44 -12.31
C ILE A 80 -13.86 6.53 -11.50
N PRO A 81 -14.84 6.20 -10.64
CA PRO A 81 -15.46 7.18 -9.75
C PRO A 81 -14.41 7.88 -8.88
N GLU A 82 -14.54 9.19 -8.66
CA GLU A 82 -13.55 9.96 -7.89
C GLU A 82 -13.29 9.35 -6.51
N ASP A 83 -14.30 8.83 -5.81
CA ASP A 83 -14.20 8.21 -4.48
C ASP A 83 -13.67 6.76 -4.49
N LYS A 84 -13.27 6.27 -5.67
CA LYS A 84 -12.71 4.93 -5.92
C LYS A 84 -11.35 4.99 -6.60
N PHE A 85 -10.89 6.18 -7.00
CA PHE A 85 -9.58 6.36 -7.60
C PHE A 85 -8.49 6.09 -6.56
N VAL A 86 -7.54 5.21 -6.89
CA VAL A 86 -6.41 4.91 -6.02
C VAL A 86 -5.28 5.84 -6.37
N MET A 87 -4.87 6.69 -5.43
CA MET A 87 -3.65 7.47 -5.59
C MET A 87 -2.43 6.59 -5.36
N THR A 88 -1.40 6.74 -6.18
CA THR A 88 -0.17 5.94 -6.09
C THR A 88 1.05 6.85 -6.03
N THR A 89 2.02 6.51 -5.18
CA THR A 89 3.35 7.11 -5.16
C THR A 89 4.40 6.05 -4.84
N TRP A 90 5.64 6.28 -5.27
CA TRP A 90 6.80 5.49 -4.90
C TRP A 90 7.89 6.38 -4.32
N HIS A 91 8.66 5.83 -3.40
CA HIS A 91 9.62 6.56 -2.57
C HIS A 91 11.00 5.91 -2.66
N GLU A 92 11.46 5.63 -3.89
CA GLU A 92 12.72 4.91 -4.15
C GLU A 92 13.96 5.63 -3.60
N LYS A 93 13.92 6.97 -3.58
CA LYS A 93 15.06 7.82 -3.18
C LYS A 93 14.94 8.38 -1.76
N ASP A 94 13.81 8.13 -1.10
CA ASP A 94 13.54 8.63 0.24
C ASP A 94 13.93 7.59 1.29
N SER A 95 14.21 8.04 2.49
CA SER A 95 14.27 7.14 3.64
C SER A 95 12.88 6.62 4.00
N LEU A 96 12.84 5.46 4.68
CA LEU A 96 11.58 4.93 5.20
C LEU A 96 10.90 5.90 6.18
N SER A 97 11.69 6.66 6.95
CA SER A 97 11.16 7.68 7.87
C SER A 97 10.47 8.83 7.11
N GLU A 98 11.07 9.31 6.02
CA GLU A 98 10.45 10.34 5.17
C GLU A 98 9.18 9.81 4.49
N THR A 99 9.18 8.55 4.06
CA THR A 99 7.98 7.89 3.51
C THR A 99 6.85 7.81 4.54
N PHE A 100 7.17 7.45 5.80
CA PHE A 100 6.20 7.44 6.88
C PHE A 100 5.68 8.84 7.22
N TRP A 101 6.56 9.83 7.24
CA TRP A 101 6.17 11.23 7.43
C TRP A 101 5.22 11.67 6.30
N PHE A 102 5.57 11.40 5.04
CA PHE A 102 4.72 11.67 3.88
C PHE A 102 3.35 10.99 4.01
N SER A 103 3.32 9.72 4.42
CA SER A 103 2.08 8.98 4.65
C SER A 103 1.15 9.67 5.65
N LYS A 104 1.70 10.24 6.74
CA LYS A 104 0.90 10.94 7.75
C LYS A 104 0.42 12.31 7.27
N HIS A 105 1.29 13.03 6.60
CA HIS A 105 1.17 14.48 6.42
C HIS A 105 0.79 14.93 5.02
N ASN A 106 0.95 14.09 4.01
CA ASN A 106 0.72 14.44 2.59
C ASN A 106 -0.13 13.42 1.82
N ALA A 107 -0.21 12.16 2.26
CA ALA A 107 -0.99 11.14 1.58
C ALA A 107 -2.51 11.26 1.88
N PHE A 108 -3.15 12.25 1.25
CA PHE A 108 -4.58 12.50 1.32
C PHE A 108 -5.25 12.19 -0.01
N HIS A 109 -6.46 11.64 0.04
CA HIS A 109 -7.29 11.44 -1.13
C HIS A 109 -8.25 12.64 -1.31
N PRO A 110 -8.39 13.22 -2.52
CA PRO A 110 -9.11 14.48 -2.73
C PRO A 110 -10.60 14.41 -2.40
N ALA A 111 -11.25 13.25 -2.61
CA ALA A 111 -12.68 13.07 -2.36
C ALA A 111 -13.02 12.30 -1.07
N VAL A 112 -12.04 11.66 -0.41
CA VAL A 112 -12.29 10.69 0.68
C VAL A 112 -11.32 10.90 1.83
N LYS A 113 -11.84 11.00 3.06
CA LYS A 113 -11.00 11.11 4.25
C LYS A 113 -10.42 9.74 4.64
N LEU A 114 -9.10 9.62 4.58
CA LEU A 114 -8.39 8.40 4.99
C LEU A 114 -7.96 8.49 6.45
N GLN A 115 -8.55 7.64 7.31
CA GLN A 115 -8.24 7.56 8.74
C GLN A 115 -7.48 6.29 9.13
N ASN A 116 -7.53 5.28 8.28
CA ASN A 116 -6.92 3.98 8.52
C ASN A 116 -5.63 3.87 7.71
N THR A 117 -4.60 3.32 8.34
CA THR A 117 -3.31 3.05 7.69
C THR A 117 -2.99 1.57 7.81
N VAL A 118 -2.60 0.96 6.70
CA VAL A 118 -1.98 -0.37 6.67
C VAL A 118 -0.47 -0.21 6.40
N ILE A 119 0.36 -0.82 7.22
CA ILE A 119 1.78 -1.01 6.93
C ILE A 119 1.91 -2.43 6.38
N LEU A 120 2.00 -2.54 5.06
CA LEU A 120 2.14 -3.82 4.36
C LEU A 120 3.63 -4.11 4.19
N HIS A 121 4.12 -5.13 4.87
CA HIS A 121 5.53 -5.50 4.86
C HIS A 121 5.74 -6.82 4.12
N ILE A 122 6.36 -6.75 2.95
CA ILE A 122 6.63 -7.90 2.09
C ILE A 122 8.04 -8.40 2.43
N SER A 123 8.08 -9.44 3.27
CA SER A 123 9.32 -9.94 3.86
C SER A 123 9.14 -11.31 4.50
N ARG A 124 10.20 -12.13 4.45
CA ARG A 124 10.35 -13.36 5.24
C ARG A 124 10.78 -13.07 6.68
N ASN A 125 11.27 -11.87 6.96
CA ASN A 125 11.73 -11.48 8.29
C ASN A 125 10.73 -10.51 8.94
N ASN A 126 10.16 -10.88 10.08
CA ASN A 126 9.21 -10.02 10.78
C ASN A 126 9.94 -8.79 11.39
N ARG A 127 9.51 -7.58 11.01
CA ARG A 127 10.00 -6.29 11.54
C ARG A 127 8.88 -5.44 12.17
N GLU A 128 7.81 -6.06 12.63
CA GLU A 128 6.60 -5.39 13.14
C GLU A 128 6.91 -4.28 14.16
N LYS A 129 7.68 -4.61 15.21
CA LYS A 129 7.98 -3.65 16.28
C LYS A 129 8.74 -2.43 15.76
N GLU A 130 9.70 -2.65 14.88
CA GLU A 130 10.52 -1.59 14.28
C GLU A 130 9.68 -0.69 13.38
N LEU A 131 8.89 -1.30 12.48
CA LEU A 131 8.09 -0.58 11.50
C LEU A 131 6.94 0.20 12.16
N LEU A 132 6.29 -0.38 13.17
CA LEU A 132 5.29 0.32 13.96
C LEU A 132 5.89 1.48 14.76
N ALA A 133 7.06 1.28 15.38
CA ALA A 133 7.74 2.35 16.11
C ALA A 133 8.23 3.46 15.17
N GLY A 134 8.78 3.10 14.01
CA GLY A 134 9.21 4.04 12.98
C GLY A 134 8.04 4.85 12.44
N TYR A 135 6.92 4.19 12.12
CA TYR A 135 5.73 4.92 11.70
C TYR A 135 5.21 5.80 12.82
N ALA A 136 5.14 5.33 14.07
CA ALA A 136 4.67 6.15 15.19
C ALA A 136 5.53 7.41 15.41
N GLY A 137 6.85 7.28 15.28
CA GLY A 137 7.82 8.37 15.49
C GLY A 137 8.02 9.32 14.32
N ALA A 138 7.52 8.97 13.13
CA ALA A 138 7.57 9.83 11.95
C ALA A 138 6.69 11.07 12.04
#